data_AF-A0A0B7MI90-F1
#
_entry.id   AF-A0A0B7MI90-F1
#
_cell.length_a   1.000
_cell.length_b   1.000
_cell.length_c   1.000
_cell.angle_alpha   90.00
_cell.angle_beta   90.00
_cell.angle_gamma   90.00
#
_symmetry.space_group_name_H-M   'P 1'
#
loop_
_entity.id
_entity.type
_entity.pdbx_description
1 polymer ?
#
loop_
_entity_poly.entity_id
_entity_poly.type
_entity_poly.pdbx_seq_one_letter_code
_entity_poly.pdbx_strand_id
1 'polypeptide(L)'
;MIRLEKKSKINGLGSKVKTQVTKEQCVRLLHNDFDWLFFSGDLLLQELYARIKSQLLCPKTVVDYSREAYIYQPGNVRITIDSNVRSGLFSNNFLDPELPTVDITQKGQVILEVKFDEFLPELIRDIIQTNQRRSSSYSKYAACRMYG
;
A
#
# COMPACT_ATOMS: atom_id res chain seq x y z
N MET A 1 8.81 7.21 -10.38
CA MET A 1 8.09 8.27 -9.64
C MET A 1 7.78 7.77 -8.23
N ILE A 2 8.11 8.54 -7.19
CA ILE A 2 7.85 8.17 -5.78
C ILE A 2 6.68 9.02 -5.27
N ARG A 3 5.79 8.38 -4.49
CA ARG A 3 4.59 9.02 -3.94
C ARG A 3 4.54 8.82 -2.44
N LEU A 4 4.24 9.89 -1.73
CA LEU A 4 3.82 9.81 -0.35
C LEU A 4 2.29 9.72 -0.30
N GLU A 5 1.76 8.77 0.44
CA GLU A 5 0.33 8.46 0.46
C GLU A 5 -0.17 8.28 1.88
N LYS A 6 -1.28 8.95 2.21
CA LYS A 6 -2.05 8.72 3.43
C LYS A 6 -3.36 8.02 3.07
N LYS A 7 -3.62 6.92 3.76
CA LYS A 7 -4.93 6.25 3.77
C LYS A 7 -5.62 6.52 5.08
N SER A 8 -6.90 6.85 5.03
CA SER A 8 -7.75 7.09 6.21
C SER A 8 -9.05 6.33 6.05
N LYS A 9 -9.63 5.87 7.17
CA LYS A 9 -10.97 5.28 7.18
C LYS A 9 -11.85 6.16 8.07
N ILE A 10 -12.89 6.77 7.49
CA ILE A 10 -13.80 7.69 8.17
C ILE A 10 -15.21 7.15 7.97
N ASN A 11 -15.92 6.81 9.06
CA ASN A 11 -17.27 6.25 9.02
C ASN A 11 -17.42 5.05 8.08
N GLY A 12 -16.42 4.15 8.05
CA GLY A 12 -16.42 2.99 7.16
C GLY A 12 -15.89 3.25 5.74
N LEU A 13 -15.83 4.51 5.30
CA LEU A 13 -15.37 4.92 3.98
C LEU A 13 -13.84 5.12 3.96
N GLY A 14 -13.18 4.53 2.97
CA GLY A 14 -11.76 4.72 2.73
C GLY A 14 -11.49 6.00 1.95
N SER A 15 -10.57 6.83 2.43
CA SER A 15 -10.04 7.99 1.72
C SER A 15 -8.54 7.84 1.51
N LYS A 16 -8.05 8.41 0.40
CA LYS A 16 -6.65 8.34 -0.02
C LYS A 16 -6.21 9.70 -0.55
N VAL A 17 -5.17 10.26 0.05
CA VAL A 17 -4.52 11.49 -0.39
C VAL A 17 -3.07 11.17 -0.72
N LYS A 18 -2.54 11.73 -1.81
CA LYS A 18 -1.18 11.46 -2.27
C LYS A 18 -0.50 12.74 -2.75
N THR A 19 0.80 12.82 -2.56
CA THR A 19 1.66 13.83 -3.16
C THR A 19 2.92 13.20 -3.74
N GLN A 20 3.58 13.90 -4.66
CA GLN A 20 4.85 13.44 -5.21
C GLN A 20 5.99 13.82 -4.26
N VAL A 21 7.00 12.96 -4.15
CA VAL A 21 8.26 13.32 -3.50
C VAL A 21 9.41 12.97 -4.43
N THR A 22 10.48 13.76 -4.37
CA THR A 22 11.71 13.44 -5.09
C THR A 22 12.43 12.26 -4.44
N LYS A 23 13.42 11.69 -5.13
CA LYS A 23 14.25 10.62 -4.56
C LYS A 23 14.99 11.13 -3.32
N GLU A 24 15.50 12.35 -3.37
CA GLU A 24 16.25 13.00 -2.30
C GLU A 24 15.36 13.23 -1.07
N GLN A 25 14.14 13.76 -1.27
CA GLN A 25 13.15 13.89 -0.20
C GLN A 25 12.79 12.53 0.42
N CYS A 26 12.63 11.49 -0.40
CA CYS A 26 12.37 10.14 0.09
C CYS A 26 13.54 9.59 0.92
N VAL A 27 14.79 9.80 0.48
CA VAL A 27 15.98 9.41 1.23
C VAL A 27 16.00 10.09 2.59
N ARG A 28 15.68 11.40 2.66
CA ARG A 28 15.58 12.13 3.92
C ARG A 28 14.52 11.54 4.85
N LEU A 29 13.33 11.22 4.33
CA LEU A 29 12.26 10.54 5.08
C LEU A 29 12.73 9.19 5.66
N LEU A 30 13.44 8.38 4.87
CA LEU A 30 13.95 7.07 5.30
C LEU A 30 15.00 7.18 6.42
N HIS A 31 15.76 8.27 6.45
CA HIS A 31 16.78 8.55 7.48
C HIS A 31 16.23 9.33 8.69
N ASN A 32 14.91 9.48 8.80
CA ASN A 32 14.25 10.28 9.84
C ASN A 32 14.59 11.78 9.84
N ASP A 33 15.03 12.33 8.71
CA ASP A 33 15.18 13.76 8.50
C ASP A 33 13.85 14.35 8.00
N PHE A 34 13.12 14.98 8.93
CA PHE A 34 11.73 15.41 8.75
C PHE A 34 11.52 16.92 8.79
N ASP A 35 12.52 17.71 9.20
CA ASP A 35 12.29 19.13 9.51
C ASP A 35 11.90 19.95 8.28
N TRP A 36 12.31 19.51 7.09
CA TRP A 36 11.92 20.12 5.82
C TRP A 36 10.42 19.98 5.50
N LEU A 37 9.73 18.99 6.06
CA LEU A 37 8.31 18.75 5.77
C LEU A 37 7.44 19.94 6.17
N PHE A 38 7.80 20.64 7.26
CA PHE A 38 7.08 21.82 7.73
C PHE A 38 7.08 22.96 6.69
N PHE A 39 8.21 23.15 6.00
CA PHE A 39 8.42 24.21 5.01
C PHE A 39 8.07 23.80 3.58
N SER A 40 7.53 22.59 3.38
CA SER A 40 7.29 22.03 2.04
C SER A 40 6.19 22.74 1.24
N GLY A 41 5.30 23.47 1.90
CA GLY A 41 4.11 24.08 1.28
C GLY A 41 3.01 23.09 0.88
N ASP A 42 3.25 21.78 1.03
CA ASP A 42 2.30 20.72 0.73
C ASP A 42 1.56 20.30 2.01
N LEU A 43 0.22 20.37 1.99
CA LEU A 43 -0.61 20.09 3.16
C LEU A 43 -0.45 18.67 3.69
N LEU A 44 -0.22 17.67 2.81
CA LEU A 44 -0.05 16.28 3.22
C LEU A 44 1.31 16.09 3.92
N LEU A 45 2.36 16.74 3.43
CA LEU A 45 3.69 16.71 4.05
C LEU A 45 3.71 17.44 5.39
N GLN A 46 3.04 18.59 5.49
CA GLN A 46 2.89 19.31 6.76
C GLN A 46 2.05 18.53 7.78
N GLU A 47 0.99 17.85 7.33
CA GLU A 47 0.22 16.96 8.20
C GLU A 47 1.09 15.79 8.69
N LEU A 48 1.89 15.17 7.81
CA LEU A 48 2.82 14.13 8.20
C LEU A 48 3.82 14.62 9.25
N TYR A 49 4.37 15.82 9.09
CA TYR A 49 5.26 16.44 10.09
C TYR A 49 4.59 16.54 11.46
N ALA A 50 3.37 17.08 11.52
CA ALA A 50 2.61 17.19 12.75
C ALA A 50 2.37 15.81 13.40
N ARG A 51 2.05 14.79 12.60
CA ARG A 51 1.85 13.40 13.06
C ARG A 51 3.14 12.75 13.55
N ILE A 52 4.27 12.99 12.89
CA ILE A 52 5.59 12.51 13.33
C ILE A 52 5.91 13.08 14.72
N LYS A 53 5.77 14.40 14.91
CA LYS A 53 6.12 15.05 16.19
C LYS A 53 5.14 14.71 17.31
N SER A 54 3.85 14.48 17.01
CA SER A 54 2.83 14.16 18.02
C SER A 54 2.64 12.66 18.30
N GLN A 55 2.99 11.78 17.35
CA GLN A 55 2.71 10.33 17.43
C GLN A 55 3.96 9.46 17.22
N LEU A 56 5.15 10.07 17.12
CA LEU A 56 6.44 9.37 16.95
C LEU A 56 6.45 8.43 15.74
N LEU A 57 5.80 8.83 14.65
CA LEU A 57 5.80 8.07 13.40
C LEU A 57 7.20 8.04 12.79
N CYS A 58 7.57 6.90 12.22
CA CYS A 58 8.80 6.70 11.47
C CYS A 58 8.61 5.56 10.43
N PRO A 59 9.45 5.48 9.39
CA PRO A 59 9.44 4.37 8.45
C PRO A 59 9.64 3.02 9.16
N LYS A 60 8.75 2.08 8.89
CA LYS A 60 8.60 0.86 9.70
C LYS A 60 8.83 -0.44 8.95
N THR A 61 8.19 -0.64 7.80
CA THR A 61 8.24 -1.89 7.04
C THR A 61 8.20 -1.60 5.56
N VAL A 62 8.87 -2.43 4.77
CA VAL A 62 8.69 -2.48 3.32
C VAL A 62 7.63 -3.52 2.99
N VAL A 63 6.77 -3.21 2.01
CA VAL A 63 5.79 -4.13 1.44
C VAL A 63 6.12 -4.21 -0.05
N ASP A 64 6.70 -5.33 -0.46
CA ASP A 64 7.04 -5.61 -1.86
C ASP A 64 6.09 -6.69 -2.41
N TYR A 65 5.69 -6.56 -3.67
CA TYR A 65 4.76 -7.47 -4.35
C TYR A 65 4.72 -7.21 -5.86
N SER A 66 4.36 -8.24 -6.61
CA SER A 66 4.01 -8.14 -8.03
C SER A 66 2.50 -7.86 -8.16
N ARG A 67 2.12 -6.92 -9.03
CA ARG A 67 0.70 -6.58 -9.28
C ARG A 67 0.34 -6.71 -10.76
N GLU A 68 -0.72 -7.46 -11.01
CA GLU A 68 -1.47 -7.46 -12.26
C GLU A 68 -2.77 -6.67 -12.06
N ALA A 69 -3.11 -5.78 -12.99
CA ALA A 69 -4.28 -4.91 -12.89
C ALA A 69 -5.10 -4.94 -14.19
N TYR A 70 -6.41 -5.15 -14.06
CA TYR A 70 -7.36 -5.21 -15.16
C TYR A 70 -8.51 -4.24 -14.92
N ILE A 71 -9.05 -3.71 -16.01
CA ILE A 71 -10.20 -2.81 -16.00
C ILE A 71 -11.25 -3.39 -16.94
N TYR A 72 -12.48 -3.51 -16.45
CA TYR A 72 -13.65 -3.87 -17.22
C TYR A 72 -14.66 -2.73 -17.14
N GLN A 73 -14.95 -2.11 -18.28
CA GLN A 73 -15.70 -0.84 -18.33
C GLN A 73 -17.11 -0.94 -17.73
N PRO A 74 -17.91 -1.98 -17.99
CA PRO A 74 -19.22 -2.13 -17.34
C PRO A 74 -19.08 -2.22 -15.82
N GLY A 75 -19.74 -1.32 -15.09
CA GLY A 75 -19.64 -1.22 -13.62
C GLY A 75 -18.33 -0.60 -13.12
N ASN A 76 -17.48 -0.08 -14.01
CA ASN A 76 -16.14 0.44 -13.71
C ASN A 76 -15.31 -0.54 -12.86
N VAL A 77 -15.37 -1.82 -13.22
CA VAL A 77 -14.77 -2.88 -12.43
C VAL A 77 -13.25 -2.84 -12.58
N ARG A 78 -12.54 -2.84 -11.47
CA ARG A 78 -11.08 -2.88 -11.37
C ARG A 78 -10.70 -4.12 -10.60
N ILE A 79 -9.89 -4.97 -11.22
CA ILE A 79 -9.43 -6.23 -10.64
C ILE A 79 -7.92 -6.11 -10.47
N THR A 80 -7.42 -6.42 -9.28
CA THR A 80 -5.99 -6.56 -9.04
C THR A 80 -5.66 -7.91 -8.44
N ILE A 81 -4.60 -8.53 -8.96
CA ILE A 81 -4.00 -9.74 -8.42
C ILE A 81 -2.63 -9.36 -7.91
N ASP A 82 -2.44 -9.42 -6.59
CA ASP A 82 -1.16 -9.17 -5.97
C ASP A 82 -0.53 -10.51 -5.53
N SER A 83 0.64 -10.81 -6.07
CA SER A 83 1.40 -12.06 -5.84
C SER A 83 2.79 -11.75 -5.28
N ASN A 84 3.48 -12.80 -4.79
CA ASN A 84 4.84 -12.69 -4.24
C ASN A 84 4.96 -11.60 -3.17
N VAL A 85 4.03 -11.58 -2.20
CA VAL A 85 4.01 -10.52 -1.18
C VAL A 85 5.13 -10.77 -0.19
N ARG A 86 6.00 -9.78 -0.05
CA ARG A 86 7.24 -9.82 0.69
C ARG A 86 7.33 -8.67 1.69
N SER A 87 7.96 -8.93 2.82
CA SER A 87 8.30 -7.93 3.83
C SER A 87 9.80 -7.70 3.87
N GLY A 88 10.22 -6.45 4.08
CA GLY A 88 11.63 -6.14 4.37
C GLY A 88 12.04 -6.70 5.75
N LEU A 89 13.17 -7.39 5.82
CA LEU A 89 13.64 -8.02 7.06
C LEU A 89 14.45 -7.02 7.88
N PHE A 90 13.82 -6.39 8.87
CA PHE A 90 14.40 -5.34 9.74
C PHE A 90 14.97 -4.11 9.01
N SER A 91 14.73 -3.97 7.70
CA SER A 91 15.14 -2.83 6.90
C SER A 91 13.92 -2.18 6.25
N ASN A 92 13.95 -0.84 6.21
CA ASN A 92 12.91 0.01 5.65
C ASN A 92 13.35 0.71 4.35
N ASN A 93 14.57 0.44 3.87
CA ASN A 93 15.13 1.09 2.69
C ASN A 93 14.63 0.46 1.38
N PHE A 94 13.37 0.75 1.02
CA PHE A 94 12.77 0.23 -0.22
C PHE A 94 13.41 0.78 -1.52
N LEU A 95 14.34 1.74 -1.42
CA LEU A 95 15.09 2.24 -2.56
C LEU A 95 16.26 1.33 -2.94
N ASP A 96 16.62 0.38 -2.07
CA ASP A 96 17.63 -0.63 -2.33
C ASP A 96 17.00 -1.84 -3.05
N PRO A 97 17.37 -2.13 -4.30
CA PRO A 97 16.84 -3.30 -5.01
C PRO A 97 17.32 -4.63 -4.43
N GLU A 98 18.43 -4.64 -3.69
CA GLU A 98 19.00 -5.83 -3.04
C GLU A 98 18.53 -5.97 -1.58
N LEU A 99 17.48 -5.22 -1.19
CA LEU A 99 16.90 -5.27 0.13
C LEU A 99 16.54 -6.72 0.51
N PRO A 100 17.08 -7.25 1.62
CA PRO A 100 16.67 -8.56 2.12
C PRO A 100 15.18 -8.57 2.46
N THR A 101 14.45 -9.50 1.83
CA THR A 101 13.01 -9.67 2.03
C THR A 101 12.64 -11.10 2.39
N VAL A 102 11.49 -11.27 3.03
CA VAL A 102 10.90 -12.57 3.37
C VAL A 102 9.49 -12.67 2.79
N ASP A 103 9.17 -13.80 2.18
CA ASP A 103 7.81 -14.08 1.70
C ASP A 103 6.86 -14.20 2.91
N ILE A 104 5.75 -13.47 2.88
CA ILE A 104 4.75 -13.50 3.95
C ILE A 104 3.47 -14.25 3.55
N THR A 105 3.32 -14.59 2.27
CA THR A 105 2.23 -15.40 1.74
C THR A 105 2.69 -16.82 1.48
N GLN A 106 1.81 -17.81 1.69
CA GLN A 106 2.12 -19.19 1.35
C GLN A 106 2.34 -19.35 -0.16
N LYS A 107 3.14 -20.34 -0.56
CA LYS A 107 3.41 -20.63 -1.97
C LYS A 107 2.09 -20.87 -2.73
N GLY A 108 1.88 -20.11 -3.81
CA GLY A 108 0.67 -20.18 -4.64
C GLY A 108 -0.51 -19.35 -4.13
N GLN A 109 -0.38 -18.67 -2.98
CA GLN A 109 -1.41 -17.76 -2.48
C GLN A 109 -1.25 -16.37 -3.13
N VAL A 110 -2.37 -15.82 -3.61
CA VAL A 110 -2.45 -14.46 -4.17
C VAL A 110 -3.58 -13.68 -3.52
N ILE A 111 -3.49 -12.36 -3.57
CA ILE A 111 -4.54 -11.46 -3.08
C ILE A 111 -5.31 -10.92 -4.28
N LEU A 112 -6.55 -11.38 -4.44
CA LEU A 112 -7.50 -10.85 -5.43
C LEU A 112 -8.33 -9.73 -4.79
N GLU A 113 -8.27 -8.53 -5.35
CA GLU A 113 -9.12 -7.41 -4.97
C GLU A 113 -9.97 -6.98 -6.18
N VAL A 114 -11.29 -6.90 -5.99
CA VAL A 114 -12.26 -6.47 -7.00
C VAL A 114 -12.96 -5.23 -6.49
N LYS A 115 -12.87 -4.13 -7.23
CA LYS A 115 -13.55 -2.85 -6.95
C LYS A 115 -14.50 -2.56 -8.09
N PHE A 116 -15.66 -2.01 -7.79
CA PHE A 116 -16.66 -1.59 -8.77
C PHE A 116 -17.45 -0.42 -8.18
N ASP A 117 -18.13 0.33 -9.03
CA ASP A 117 -18.94 1.47 -8.59
C ASP A 117 -20.35 1.00 -8.21
N GLU A 118 -21.30 1.04 -9.14
CA GLU A 118 -22.70 0.77 -8.86
C GLU A 118 -23.05 -0.73 -8.84
N PHE A 119 -22.39 -1.53 -9.69
CA PHE A 119 -22.70 -2.96 -9.81
C PHE A 119 -21.50 -3.80 -10.24
N LEU A 120 -21.53 -5.08 -9.88
CA LEU A 120 -20.61 -6.11 -10.36
C LEU A 120 -21.31 -6.95 -11.43
N PRO A 121 -20.89 -6.89 -12.72
CA PRO A 121 -21.45 -7.70 -13.80
C PRO A 121 -21.41 -9.20 -13.49
N GLU A 122 -22.46 -9.92 -13.88
CA GLU A 122 -22.61 -11.36 -13.61
C GLU A 122 -21.44 -12.18 -14.16
N LEU A 123 -21.01 -11.90 -15.40
CA LEU A 123 -19.81 -12.51 -15.98
C LEU A 123 -18.59 -12.44 -15.05
N ILE A 124 -18.33 -11.27 -14.45
CA ILE A 124 -17.20 -11.11 -13.53
C ILE A 124 -17.48 -11.87 -12.24
N ARG A 125 -18.70 -11.80 -11.72
CA ARG A 125 -19.12 -12.54 -10.52
C ARG A 125 -18.89 -14.04 -10.67
N ASP A 126 -19.14 -14.59 -11.85
CA ASP A 126 -18.97 -16.02 -12.14
C ASP A 126 -17.49 -16.37 -12.31
N ILE A 127 -16.73 -15.57 -13.05
CA ILE A 127 -15.28 -15.78 -13.22
C ILE A 127 -14.54 -15.76 -11.88
N ILE A 128 -14.89 -14.81 -11.00
CA ILE A 128 -14.21 -14.70 -9.71
C ILE A 128 -14.64 -15.81 -8.75
N GLN A 129 -15.74 -16.54 -9.00
CA GLN A 129 -16.19 -17.67 -8.18
C GLN A 129 -15.28 -18.90 -8.28
N THR A 130 -14.10 -18.80 -7.68
CA THR A 130 -13.25 -19.96 -7.45
C THR A 130 -13.58 -20.60 -6.09
N ASN A 131 -13.82 -21.91 -6.07
CA ASN A 131 -14.21 -22.71 -4.89
C ASN A 131 -13.14 -22.77 -3.79
N GLN A 132 -12.03 -22.05 -3.94
CA GLN A 132 -10.87 -22.07 -3.05
C GLN A 132 -10.59 -20.70 -2.41
N ARG A 133 -11.53 -19.74 -2.47
CA ARG A 133 -11.34 -18.39 -1.91
C ARG A 133 -11.74 -18.31 -0.45
N ARG A 134 -10.99 -17.49 0.29
CA ARG A 134 -11.39 -16.99 1.61
C ARG A 134 -11.61 -15.48 1.50
N SER A 135 -12.87 -15.05 1.50
CA SER A 135 -13.20 -13.63 1.56
C SER A 135 -12.84 -13.11 2.95
N SER A 136 -11.90 -12.16 3.03
CA SER A 136 -11.48 -11.55 4.28
C SER A 136 -10.91 -10.16 4.03
N SER A 137 -10.92 -9.31 5.06
CA SER A 137 -10.15 -8.07 5.03
C SER A 137 -8.66 -8.39 5.15
N TYR A 138 -7.87 -8.03 4.14
CA TYR A 138 -6.43 -8.29 4.15
C TYR A 138 -5.64 -6.97 4.05
N SER A 139 -4.83 -6.68 5.07
CA SER A 139 -3.91 -5.54 5.07
C SER A 139 -2.47 -6.04 4.89
N LYS A 140 -1.89 -5.79 3.71
CA LYS A 140 -0.47 -6.13 3.45
C LYS A 140 0.46 -5.47 4.46
N TYR A 141 0.18 -4.21 4.83
CA TYR A 141 0.96 -3.50 5.84
C TYR A 141 0.91 -4.22 7.19
N ALA A 142 -0.28 -4.61 7.66
CA ALA A 142 -0.40 -5.30 8.95
C ALA A 142 0.30 -6.66 8.92
N ALA A 143 0.22 -7.39 7.81
CA ALA A 143 0.89 -8.67 7.64
C ALA A 143 2.43 -8.53 7.63
N CYS A 144 2.97 -7.57 6.87
CA CYS A 144 4.41 -7.30 6.80
C CYS A 144 4.96 -6.79 8.14
N ARG A 145 4.19 -5.97 8.86
CA ARG A 145 4.60 -5.37 10.14
C ARG A 145 4.88 -6.38 11.25
N MET A 146 4.43 -7.62 11.11
CA MET A 146 4.78 -8.70 12.05
C MET A 146 6.26 -9.12 11.97
N TYR A 147 6.97 -8.76 10.90
CA TYR A 147 8.35 -9.20 10.61
C TYR A 147 9.41 -8.10 10.77
N GLY A 148 9.01 -6.88 11.12
CA GLY A 148 9.90 -5.72 11.18
C GLY A 148 9.16 -4.44 11.42
#